data_AF-A0A930A3Q4-F1
#
_entry.id   AF-A0A930A3Q4-F1
#
_cell.length_a   1.000
_cell.length_b   1.000
_cell.length_c   1.000
_cell.angle_alpha   90.00
_cell.angle_beta   90.00
_cell.angle_gamma   90.00
#
_symmetry.space_group_name_H-M   'P 1'
#
loop_
_entity.id
_entity.type
_entity.pdbx_description
1 polymer ?
#
loop_
_entity_poly.entity_id
_entity_poly.type
_entity_poly.pdbx_seq_one_letter_code
_entity_poly.pdbx_strand_id
1 'polypeptide(L)'
;MIKDDIWTQEELSRLKTSDVTVSFIQKGIIDAFVLEIFDCLEASDLPFYVKDGDIEFIETIKSKNSFAFEIVFVSGSNEVVAVRHEEFNKEESTTLHAKLQKRLVEETDGSMFEAAYEKLISRFEPFELLEFAVFTKKCSLRKN
;
A
#
# COMPACT_ATOMS: atom_id res chain seq x y z
N MET A 1 2.70 2.70 6.14
CA MET A 1 2.69 3.81 7.12
C MET A 1 2.75 5.10 6.34
N ILE A 2 1.93 6.09 6.69
CA ILE A 2 1.94 7.42 6.09
C ILE A 2 2.41 8.41 7.16
N LYS A 3 3.44 9.18 6.85
CA LYS A 3 4.00 10.18 7.77
C LYS A 3 3.88 11.57 7.16
N ASP A 4 3.39 12.51 7.97
CA ASP A 4 3.37 13.93 7.66
C ASP A 4 3.99 14.70 8.83
N ASP A 5 4.68 15.81 8.55
CA ASP A 5 5.29 16.66 9.56
C ASP A 5 4.23 17.28 10.47
N ILE A 6 3.11 17.74 9.89
CA ILE A 6 2.01 18.37 10.63
C ILE A 6 0.68 17.93 10.03
N TRP A 7 -0.11 17.20 10.83
CA TRP A 7 -1.52 16.97 10.52
C TRP A 7 -2.38 18.11 11.08
N THR A 8 -3.10 18.81 10.22
CA THR A 8 -4.08 19.82 10.61
C THR A 8 -5.32 19.19 11.26
N GLN A 9 -6.08 19.96 12.04
CA GLN A 9 -7.31 19.47 12.66
C GLN A 9 -8.35 19.00 11.63
N GLU A 10 -8.39 19.64 10.46
CA GLU A 10 -9.27 19.25 9.36
C GLU A 10 -8.86 17.90 8.78
N GLU A 11 -7.58 17.70 8.47
CA GLU A 11 -7.06 16.42 8.00
C GLU A 11 -7.28 15.32 9.04
N LEU A 12 -7.01 15.56 10.33
CA LEU A 12 -7.27 14.58 11.39
C LEU A 12 -8.74 14.14 11.43
N SER A 13 -9.68 15.05 11.18
CA SER A 13 -11.10 14.70 11.11
C SER A 13 -11.39 13.83 9.88
N ARG A 14 -10.80 14.17 8.73
CA ARG A 14 -10.95 13.48 7.43
C ARG A 14 -10.24 12.13 7.38
N LEU A 15 -9.10 11.99 8.05
CA LEU A 15 -8.41 10.72 8.24
C LEU A 15 -9.30 9.66 8.89
N LYS A 16 -10.37 10.04 9.58
CA LYS A 16 -11.35 9.12 10.15
C LYS A 16 -12.67 9.05 9.39
N THR A 17 -12.96 10.03 8.52
CA THR A 17 -14.28 10.20 7.87
C THR A 17 -14.27 10.11 6.33
N SER A 18 -13.13 10.29 5.67
CA SER A 18 -13.02 10.23 4.20
C SER A 18 -12.92 8.81 3.69
N ASP A 19 -13.35 8.60 2.44
CA ASP A 19 -13.06 7.37 1.71
C ASP A 19 -11.56 7.26 1.44
N VAL A 20 -11.04 6.04 1.54
CA VAL A 20 -9.64 5.74 1.23
C VAL A 20 -9.58 4.74 0.10
N THR A 21 -8.77 5.03 -0.91
CA THR A 21 -8.52 4.11 -2.02
C THR A 21 -7.13 3.51 -1.87
N VAL A 22 -7.04 2.18 -1.93
CA VAL A 22 -5.77 1.44 -1.89
C VAL A 22 -5.66 0.66 -3.18
N SER A 23 -4.68 1.00 -4.02
CA SER A 23 -4.41 0.30 -5.27
C SER A 23 -3.12 -0.49 -5.16
N PHE A 24 -3.16 -1.78 -5.46
CA PHE A 24 -1.94 -2.57 -5.62
C PHE A 24 -1.46 -2.45 -7.07
N ILE A 25 -0.24 -1.97 -7.28
CA ILE A 25 0.34 -1.76 -8.61
C ILE A 25 1.50 -2.72 -8.84
N GLN A 26 1.70 -3.09 -10.11
CA GLN A 26 2.88 -3.84 -10.52
C GLN A 26 3.45 -3.32 -11.84
N LYS A 27 4.75 -2.98 -11.82
CA LYS A 27 5.48 -2.61 -13.05
C LYS A 27 6.88 -3.21 -13.06
N GLY A 28 7.07 -4.19 -13.96
CA GLY A 28 8.30 -4.98 -13.97
C GLY A 28 8.47 -5.74 -12.65
N ILE A 29 9.57 -5.46 -11.93
CA ILE A 29 9.87 -6.05 -10.63
C ILE A 29 9.34 -5.23 -9.45
N ILE A 30 8.72 -4.07 -9.70
CA ILE A 30 8.18 -3.20 -8.65
C ILE A 30 6.79 -3.65 -8.25
N ASP A 31 6.61 -3.80 -6.95
CA ASP A 31 5.34 -3.95 -6.24
C ASP A 31 5.20 -2.73 -5.31
N ALA A 32 4.06 -2.06 -5.39
CA ALA A 32 3.76 -0.95 -4.50
C ALA A 32 2.26 -0.88 -4.21
N PHE A 33 1.90 -0.25 -3.10
CA PHE A 33 0.55 0.24 -2.89
C PHE A 33 0.49 1.74 -3.18
N VAL A 34 -0.53 2.19 -3.90
CA VAL A 34 -0.84 3.62 -4.03
C VAL A 34 -2.06 3.91 -3.19
N LEU A 35 -1.90 4.83 -2.24
CA LEU A 35 -2.93 5.25 -1.30
C LEU A 35 -3.45 6.65 -1.70
N GLU A 36 -4.75 6.82 -1.79
CA GLU A 36 -5.39 8.12 -1.94
C GLU A 36 -6.44 8.29 -0.83
N ILE A 37 -6.46 9.46 -0.18
CA ILE A 37 -7.49 9.80 0.80
C ILE A 37 -8.27 10.97 0.26
N PHE A 38 -9.54 10.72 -0.07
CA PHE A 38 -10.36 11.72 -0.73
C PHE A 38 -10.41 13.01 0.09
N ASP A 39 -10.07 14.13 -0.56
CA ASP A 39 -10.09 15.47 0.02
C ASP A 39 -9.16 15.58 1.26
N CYS A 40 -8.10 14.78 1.35
CA CYS A 40 -7.17 14.83 2.50
C CYS A 40 -5.72 14.54 2.14
N LEU A 41 -5.46 13.55 1.27
CA LEU A 41 -4.11 13.18 0.87
C LEU A 41 -4.11 12.88 -0.63
N GLU A 42 -3.21 13.54 -1.35
CA GLU A 42 -2.90 13.18 -2.73
C GLU A 42 -2.36 11.74 -2.80
N ALA A 43 -2.31 11.16 -4.00
CA ALA A 43 -1.81 9.81 -4.17
C ALA A 43 -0.39 9.69 -3.58
N SER A 44 -0.19 8.69 -2.72
CA SER A 44 1.09 8.36 -2.11
C SER A 44 1.44 6.91 -2.41
N ASP A 45 2.62 6.69 -2.98
CA ASP A 45 3.11 5.36 -3.28
C ASP A 45 3.94 4.77 -2.14
N LEU A 46 3.76 3.47 -1.93
CA LEU A 46 4.31 2.69 -0.83
C LEU A 46 4.97 1.45 -1.45
N PRO A 47 6.21 1.54 -1.96
CA PRO A 47 6.93 0.40 -2.49
C PRO A 47 7.25 -0.59 -1.38
N PHE A 48 7.27 -1.88 -1.72
CA PHE A 48 7.77 -2.91 -0.81
C PHE A 48 8.43 -4.03 -1.58
N TYR A 49 9.54 -4.54 -1.04
CA TYR A 49 10.20 -5.71 -1.58
C TYR A 49 9.79 -6.95 -0.78
N VAL A 50 9.04 -7.84 -1.43
CA VAL A 50 8.40 -8.98 -0.75
C VAL A 50 9.38 -9.88 0.00
N LYS A 51 10.64 -9.99 -0.47
CA LYS A 51 11.64 -10.90 0.13
C LYS A 51 12.33 -10.32 1.35
N ASP A 52 12.15 -9.04 1.64
CA ASP A 52 12.59 -8.42 2.89
C ASP A 52 11.58 -8.62 4.03
N GLY A 53 10.42 -9.20 3.72
CA GLY A 53 9.43 -9.54 4.73
C GLY A 53 9.90 -10.62 5.69
N ASP A 54 9.40 -10.56 6.92
CA ASP A 54 9.67 -11.57 7.93
C ASP A 54 9.03 -12.92 7.61
N ILE A 55 9.37 -13.94 8.40
CA ILE A 55 8.90 -15.32 8.19
C ILE A 55 7.36 -15.38 8.22
N GLU A 56 6.72 -14.63 9.12
CA GLU A 56 5.26 -14.63 9.29
C GLU A 56 4.55 -14.03 8.07
N PHE A 57 5.09 -12.94 7.51
CA PHE A 57 4.60 -12.34 6.28
C PHE A 57 4.77 -13.28 5.07
N ILE A 58 5.93 -13.91 4.95
CA ILE A 58 6.20 -14.89 3.89
C ILE A 58 5.27 -16.10 4.00
N GLU A 59 4.99 -16.60 5.21
CA GLU A 59 4.02 -17.66 5.45
C GLU A 59 2.60 -17.21 5.11
N THR A 60 2.23 -15.98 5.46
CA THR A 60 0.93 -15.40 5.10
C THR A 60 0.78 -15.36 3.58
N ILE A 61 1.79 -14.93 2.82
CA ILE A 61 1.76 -14.97 1.34
C ILE A 61 1.54 -16.36 0.79
N LYS A 62 2.09 -17.39 1.43
CA LYS A 62 1.93 -18.81 1.03
C LYS A 62 0.59 -19.38 1.48
N SER A 63 -0.07 -18.75 2.45
CA SER A 63 -1.43 -19.11 2.88
C SER A 63 -2.45 -18.77 1.78
N LYS A 64 -3.69 -19.21 1.96
CA LYS A 64 -4.84 -18.84 1.12
C LYS A 64 -5.85 -17.99 1.92
N ASN A 65 -5.40 -17.38 3.00
CA ASN A 65 -6.23 -16.57 3.88
C ASN A 65 -6.46 -15.19 3.27
N SER A 66 -7.48 -14.45 3.71
CA SER A 66 -7.58 -13.05 3.30
C SER A 66 -6.42 -12.23 3.87
N PHE A 67 -5.98 -11.22 3.13
CA PHE A 67 -5.05 -10.23 3.63
C PHE A 67 -5.79 -9.11 4.37
N ALA A 68 -5.56 -9.02 5.68
CA ALA A 68 -5.89 -7.83 6.46
C ALA A 68 -4.71 -6.85 6.44
N PHE A 69 -4.99 -5.56 6.51
CA PHE A 69 -3.97 -4.52 6.57
C PHE A 69 -4.42 -3.33 7.41
N GLU A 70 -3.43 -2.60 7.88
CA GLU A 70 -3.62 -1.37 8.65
C GLU A 70 -2.97 -0.19 7.95
N ILE A 71 -3.69 0.93 7.90
CA ILE A 71 -3.14 2.21 7.48
C ILE A 71 -2.88 3.02 8.74
N VAL A 72 -1.61 3.16 9.07
CA VAL A 72 -1.13 3.92 10.24
C VAL A 72 -0.68 5.30 9.79
N PHE A 73 -1.30 6.33 10.36
CA PHE A 73 -0.97 7.74 10.15
C PHE A 73 -0.12 8.24 11.30
N VAL A 74 1.03 8.84 10.98
CA VAL A 74 2.05 9.23 11.95
C VAL A 74 2.41 10.70 11.77
N SER A 75 2.58 11.43 12.86
CA SER A 75 3.02 12.83 12.86
C SER A 75 4.55 12.97 12.70
N GLY A 76 5.02 14.20 12.51
CA GLY A 76 6.46 14.53 12.48
C GLY A 76 7.20 14.11 13.75
N SER A 77 6.51 14.13 14.90
CA SER A 77 6.99 13.69 16.21
C SER A 77 6.99 12.15 16.41
N ASN A 78 6.69 11.37 15.38
CA ASN A 78 6.53 9.91 15.43
C ASN A 78 5.37 9.42 16.32
N GLU A 79 4.33 10.24 16.50
CA GLU A 79 3.12 9.82 17.22
C GLU A 79 2.07 9.30 16.24
N VAL A 80 1.41 8.19 16.61
CA VAL A 80 0.29 7.66 15.83
C VAL A 80 -0.93 8.55 16.05
N VAL A 81 -1.42 9.17 14.98
CA VAL A 81 -2.58 10.09 15.03
C VAL A 81 -3.89 9.41 14.62
N ALA A 82 -3.81 8.38 13.77
CA ALA A 82 -4.96 7.57 13.37
C ALA A 82 -4.51 6.19 12.86
N VAL A 83 -5.40 5.21 12.98
CA VAL A 83 -5.24 3.87 12.39
C VAL A 83 -6.56 3.46 11.73
N ARG A 84 -6.48 2.94 10.51
CA ARG A 84 -7.60 2.27 9.83
C ARG A 84 -7.28 0.82 9.63
N HIS A 85 -8.26 -0.04 9.91
CA HIS A 85 -8.15 -1.49 9.73
C HIS A 85 -9.05 -1.88 8.56
N GLU A 86 -8.48 -2.59 7.61
CA GLU A 86 -9.17 -3.01 6.39
C GLU A 86 -8.80 -4.44 6.04
N GLU A 87 -9.63 -5.07 5.22
CA GLU A 87 -9.38 -6.40 4.70
C GLU A 87 -9.65 -6.40 3.19
N PHE A 88 -8.72 -6.97 2.44
CA PHE A 88 -8.95 -7.25 1.03
C PHE A 88 -10.00 -8.34 0.88
N ASN A 89 -10.91 -8.17 -0.08
CA ASN A 89 -11.90 -9.20 -0.36
C ASN A 89 -11.21 -10.48 -0.91
N LYS A 90 -11.99 -11.54 -1.11
CA LYS A 90 -11.46 -12.83 -1.56
C LYS A 90 -10.71 -12.75 -2.90
N GLU A 91 -11.23 -11.98 -3.86
CA GLU A 91 -10.65 -11.85 -5.19
C GLU A 91 -9.35 -11.03 -5.16
N GLU A 92 -9.37 -9.91 -4.45
CA GLU A 92 -8.20 -9.05 -4.20
C GLU A 92 -7.09 -9.84 -3.48
N SER A 93 -7.43 -10.56 -2.40
CA SER A 93 -6.48 -11.39 -1.65
C SER A 93 -5.91 -12.51 -2.51
N THR A 94 -6.76 -13.22 -3.27
CA THR A 94 -6.31 -14.30 -4.17
C THR A 94 -5.34 -13.77 -5.22
N THR A 95 -5.64 -12.60 -5.78
CA THR A 95 -4.77 -11.93 -6.76
C THR A 95 -3.44 -11.55 -6.12
N LEU A 96 -3.47 -10.93 -4.93
CA LEU A 96 -2.27 -10.53 -4.21
C LEU A 96 -1.38 -11.75 -3.88
N HIS A 97 -1.94 -12.86 -3.38
CA HIS A 97 -1.19 -14.10 -3.16
C HIS A 97 -0.50 -14.58 -4.43
N ALA A 98 -1.23 -14.69 -5.54
CA ALA A 98 -0.68 -15.20 -6.78
C ALA A 98 0.48 -14.34 -7.29
N LYS A 99 0.35 -13.01 -7.18
CA LYS A 99 1.40 -12.06 -7.57
C LYS A 99 2.63 -12.13 -6.66
N LEU A 100 2.43 -12.12 -5.35
CA LEU A 100 3.54 -12.13 -4.38
C LEU A 100 4.26 -13.49 -4.35
N GLN A 101 3.54 -14.61 -4.47
CA GLN A 101 4.16 -15.94 -4.57
C GLN A 101 5.05 -16.07 -5.81
N LYS A 102 4.63 -15.49 -6.95
CA LYS A 102 5.49 -15.41 -8.13
C LYS A 102 6.75 -14.60 -7.84
N ARG A 103 6.62 -13.46 -7.16
CA ARG A 103 7.74 -12.58 -6.81
C ARG A 103 8.75 -13.25 -5.87
N LEU A 104 8.30 -14.15 -4.98
CA LEU A 104 9.18 -14.91 -4.09
C LEU A 104 10.13 -15.87 -4.82
N VAL A 105 9.75 -16.37 -6.00
CA VAL A 105 10.57 -17.34 -6.77
C VAL A 105 11.36 -16.69 -7.92
N GLU A 106 11.14 -15.41 -8.21
CA GLU A 106 11.89 -14.68 -9.23
C GLU A 106 13.35 -14.44 -8.79
N GLU A 107 14.31 -14.51 -9.70
CA GLU A 107 15.72 -14.22 -9.44
C GLU A 107 15.99 -12.71 -9.45
N THR A 108 15.55 -12.05 -8.38
CA THR A 108 15.77 -10.63 -8.11
C THR A 108 16.34 -10.45 -6.70
N ASP A 109 17.01 -9.33 -6.47
CA ASP A 109 17.45 -8.90 -5.14
C ASP A 109 16.97 -7.47 -4.83
N GLY A 110 17.15 -7.04 -3.58
CA GLY A 110 16.72 -5.72 -3.11
C GLY A 110 17.40 -4.56 -3.85
N SER A 111 18.66 -4.71 -4.24
CA SER A 111 19.37 -3.64 -4.98
C SER A 111 18.81 -3.43 -6.39
N MET A 112 18.39 -4.51 -7.05
CA MET A 112 17.68 -4.43 -8.32
C MET A 112 16.31 -3.74 -8.15
N PHE A 113 15.60 -4.06 -7.07
CA PHE A 113 14.31 -3.43 -6.75
C PHE A 113 14.47 -1.92 -6.52
N GLU A 114 15.42 -1.51 -5.66
CA GLU A 114 15.70 -0.11 -5.36
C GLU A 114 16.02 0.68 -6.64
N ALA A 115 16.98 0.19 -7.44
CA ALA A 115 17.34 0.85 -8.70
C ALA A 115 16.19 0.93 -9.70
N ALA A 116 15.32 -0.10 -9.74
CA ALA A 116 14.14 -0.09 -10.59
C ALA A 116 13.07 0.89 -10.11
N TYR A 117 12.94 1.07 -8.79
CA TYR A 117 11.98 1.98 -8.18
C TYR A 117 12.43 3.44 -8.30
N GLU A 118 13.71 3.75 -8.09
CA GLU A 118 14.26 5.08 -8.36
C GLU A 118 13.99 5.53 -9.80
N LYS A 119 14.16 4.62 -10.76
CA LYS A 119 13.86 4.87 -12.17
C LYS A 119 12.35 5.02 -12.45
N LEU A 120 11.51 4.38 -11.64
CA LEU A 120 10.06 4.49 -11.74
C LEU A 120 9.61 5.89 -11.32
N ILE A 121 9.99 6.31 -10.12
CA ILE A 121 9.59 7.62 -9.56
C ILE A 121 10.29 8.79 -10.26
N SER A 122 11.37 8.55 -11.00
CA SER A 122 11.96 9.58 -11.87
C SER A 122 11.13 9.86 -13.13
N ARG A 123 10.06 9.09 -13.39
CA ARG A 123 9.26 9.13 -14.63
C ARG A 123 7.78 9.29 -14.40
N PHE A 124 7.30 8.91 -13.23
CA PHE A 124 5.89 8.86 -12.89
C PHE A 124 5.70 9.52 -11.53
N GLU A 125 4.73 10.42 -11.46
CA GLU A 125 4.17 10.85 -10.20
C GLU A 125 3.29 9.73 -9.61
N PRO A 126 3.04 9.69 -8.28
CA PRO A 126 2.30 8.61 -7.63
C PRO A 126 0.91 8.35 -8.22
N PHE A 127 0.19 9.40 -8.66
CA PHE A 127 -1.13 9.25 -9.28
C PHE A 127 -1.05 8.61 -10.68
N GLU A 128 0.06 8.79 -11.41
CA GLU A 128 0.26 8.19 -12.72
C GLU A 128 0.49 6.68 -12.61
N LEU A 129 1.05 6.21 -11.48
CA LEU A 129 1.25 4.79 -11.21
C LEU A 129 -0.06 3.97 -11.16
N LEU A 130 -1.21 4.64 -10.97
CA LEU A 130 -2.53 4.00 -11.01
C LEU A 130 -2.82 3.35 -12.37
N GLU A 131 -2.15 3.75 -13.46
CA GLU A 131 -2.27 3.06 -14.76
C GLU A 131 -1.76 1.61 -14.72
N PHE A 132 -0.92 1.27 -13.73
CA PHE A 132 -0.37 -0.07 -13.50
C PHE A 132 -1.10 -0.83 -12.38
N ALA A 133 -2.28 -0.38 -11.97
CA ALA A 133 -3.08 -1.03 -10.94
C ALA A 133 -3.51 -2.44 -11.37
N VAL A 134 -3.19 -3.42 -10.52
CA VAL A 134 -3.68 -4.79 -10.63
C VAL A 134 -5.08 -4.89 -10.04
N PHE A 135 -5.31 -4.23 -8.90
CA PHE A 135 -6.63 -4.06 -8.31
C PHE A 135 -6.68 -2.79 -7.47
N THR A 136 -7.89 -2.31 -7.21
CA THR A 136 -8.15 -1.13 -6.38
C THR A 136 -9.28 -1.41 -5.41
N LYS A 137 -9.00 -1.25 -4.11
CA LYS A 137 -9.97 -1.35 -3.02
C LYS A 137 -10.40 0.03 -2.57
N LYS A 138 -11.71 0.26 -2.58
CA LYS A 138 -12.32 1.42 -1.92
C LYS A 138 -12.69 1.04 -0.49
N CYS A 139 -12.08 1.72 0.44
CA CYS A 139 -12.28 1.59 1.88
C CYS A 139 -13.22 2.71 2.31
N SER A 140 -14.52 2.45 2.20
CA SER A 140 -15.54 3.34 2.74
C SER A 140 -15.81 3.01 4.19
N LEU A 141 -16.07 4.05 4.98
CA LEU A 141 -16.45 3.84 6.36
C LEU A 141 -17.81 3.14 6.40
N ARG A 142 -17.86 2.05 7.19
CA ARG A 142 -19.13 1.47 7.57
C ARG A 142 -19.90 2.53 8.36
N LYS A 143 -21.00 3.03 7.79
CA LYS A 143 -22.01 3.75 8.56
C LYS A 143 -22.55 2.76 9.59
N ASN A 144 -22.15 2.95 10.85
CA ASN A 144 -22.87 2.35 11.97
C ASN A 144 -24.24 3.00 12.09
#